data_AF-A0A1I1LHS1-F1
#
_entry.id   AF-A0A1I1LHS1-F1
#
_cell.length_a   1.000
_cell.length_b   1.000
_cell.length_c   1.000
_cell.angle_alpha   90.00
_cell.angle_beta   90.00
_cell.angle_gamma   90.00
#
_symmetry.space_group_name_H-M   'P 1'
#
loop_
_entity.id
_entity.type
_entity.pdbx_description
1 polymer ?
#
loop_
_entity_poly.entity_id
_entity_poly.type
_entity_poly.pdbx_seq_one_letter_code
_entity_poly.pdbx_strand_id
1 'polypeptide(L)'
;MLTLELEKLINSLSGPEKKTFKLHCAKLQGPKDYLTLFDLATEQASGDNQPLKQRFKERYPTKSFENTSNYLYKVLTDVLVQIRIEQDTWYQQHQSLMKARLCFERSIPDRARKELQKAFKLASGNQNHAMAYQAARMELTALTDMGFPGVTEQQLVDKQMKAKHLLQLLRQLHEHFALYELLSHRLTKGAFNVDGKQDKWVNDLVLSELSLTTRGSRHQFEPQKLHLLFQSFFFIHTGDYRSALRIFNDLNRLIETNESMWDYPPYDYLSALDGILDSLRSIGYYQEMVLFIDKVAMLAKRAYPDHFKSLAVLTFQVYKLNMHLGLGSYDTAVQWITANNGERHQLSIMNSHEKQLEYAYFEGLTYFVTKQWHKANRCLRRLLTNDRQDARFPVYRAGRLLYVLLRYEQDEMAYLEYEIRSYKRAFGKLGKAYKVEKLIFNTISMDPKRRGNAWKASTRKKIAAQVHDIRKEKKELQLLKFFRYDNWVLSKYE
;
A
#
# COMPACT_ATOMS: atom_id res chain seq x y z
N MET A 1 23.06 2.22 -4.48
CA MET A 1 21.90 2.13 -3.58
C MET A 1 21.32 3.52 -3.37
N LEU A 2 22.08 4.44 -2.77
CA LEU A 2 21.64 5.82 -2.50
C LEU A 2 21.26 6.66 -3.74
N THR A 3 21.90 6.43 -4.88
CA THR A 3 21.55 7.14 -6.14
C THR A 3 20.13 6.83 -6.61
N LEU A 4 19.72 5.57 -6.49
CA LEU A 4 18.39 5.10 -6.88
C LEU A 4 17.32 5.58 -5.87
N GLU A 5 17.68 5.66 -4.60
CA GLU A 5 16.84 6.26 -3.54
C GLU A 5 16.66 7.76 -3.73
N LEU A 6 17.72 8.46 -4.11
CA LEU A 6 17.70 9.89 -4.40
C LEU A 6 16.84 10.20 -5.63
N GLU A 7 17.01 9.45 -6.73
CA GLU A 7 16.15 9.59 -7.92
C GLU A 7 14.68 9.32 -7.58
N LYS A 8 14.40 8.28 -6.81
CA LYS A 8 13.04 8.00 -6.30
C LYS A 8 12.48 9.18 -5.50
N LEU A 9 13.26 9.72 -4.57
CA LEU A 9 12.85 10.86 -3.76
C LEU A 9 12.58 12.10 -4.62
N ILE A 10 13.47 12.46 -5.53
CA ILE A 10 13.32 13.63 -6.42
C ILE A 10 12.07 13.49 -7.31
N ASN A 11 11.85 12.29 -7.86
CA ASN A 11 10.68 12.01 -8.69
C ASN A 11 9.38 12.07 -7.89
N SER A 12 9.41 11.76 -6.60
CA SER A 12 8.26 11.78 -5.70
C SER A 12 7.76 13.18 -5.32
N LEU A 13 8.59 14.21 -5.55
CA LEU A 13 8.30 15.59 -5.14
C LEU A 13 7.25 16.27 -6.02
N SER A 14 6.36 17.01 -5.36
CA SER A 14 5.45 17.94 -6.01
C SER A 14 6.14 19.18 -6.57
N GLY A 15 5.51 19.81 -7.57
CA GLY A 15 5.95 21.11 -8.09
C GLY A 15 6.22 22.16 -7.01
N PRO A 16 5.32 22.36 -6.03
CA PRO A 16 5.56 23.22 -4.87
C PRO A 16 6.76 22.80 -4.03
N GLU A 17 6.94 21.51 -3.72
CA GLU A 17 8.11 21.03 -2.95
C GLU A 17 9.42 21.29 -3.69
N LYS A 18 9.47 21.02 -5.01
CA LYS A 18 10.63 21.33 -5.87
C LYS A 18 10.94 22.84 -5.84
N LYS A 19 9.91 23.69 -5.93
CA LYS A 19 10.07 25.16 -5.87
C LYS A 19 10.60 25.61 -4.50
N THR A 20 10.03 25.11 -3.41
CA THR A 20 10.46 25.44 -2.05
C THR A 20 11.91 25.01 -1.80
N PHE A 21 12.30 23.82 -2.26
CA PHE A 21 13.69 23.36 -2.19
C PHE A 21 14.66 24.29 -2.92
N LYS A 22 14.33 24.68 -4.17
CA LYS A 22 15.16 25.63 -4.94
C LYS A 22 15.28 26.99 -4.24
N LEU A 23 14.17 27.52 -3.71
CA LEU A 23 14.15 28.78 -2.96
C LEU A 23 14.98 28.72 -1.67
N HIS A 24 14.92 27.60 -0.95
CA HIS A 24 15.74 27.38 0.24
C HIS A 24 17.22 27.39 -0.10
N CYS A 25 17.62 26.61 -1.12
CA CYS A 25 19.01 26.52 -1.55
C CYS A 25 19.54 27.81 -2.16
N ALA A 26 18.68 28.63 -2.79
CA ALA A 26 19.08 29.91 -3.36
C ALA A 26 19.65 30.87 -2.30
N LYS A 27 19.14 30.80 -1.06
CA LYS A 27 19.55 31.65 0.08
C LYS A 27 20.88 31.23 0.72
N LEU A 28 21.33 29.98 0.49
CA LEU A 28 22.57 29.47 1.07
C LEU A 28 23.78 29.93 0.26
N GLN A 29 24.84 30.35 0.95
CA GLN A 29 26.14 30.65 0.36
C GLN A 29 26.97 29.36 0.23
N GLY A 30 27.79 29.27 -0.82
CA GLY A 30 28.67 28.13 -1.06
C GLY A 30 28.47 27.45 -2.42
N PRO A 31 29.19 26.33 -2.66
CA PRO A 31 29.11 25.59 -3.92
C PRO A 31 27.72 24.99 -4.13
N LYS A 32 27.17 25.16 -5.34
CA LYS A 32 25.81 24.75 -5.75
C LYS A 32 25.81 23.57 -6.73
N ASP A 33 26.85 22.73 -6.66
CA ASP A 33 26.97 21.52 -7.47
C ASP A 33 25.82 20.54 -7.18
N TYR A 34 25.39 20.42 -5.92
CA TYR A 34 24.23 19.61 -5.53
C TYR A 34 22.90 20.14 -6.09
N LEU A 35 22.74 21.47 -6.22
CA LEU A 35 21.56 22.07 -6.84
C LEU A 35 21.53 21.78 -8.35
N THR A 36 22.70 21.83 -9.00
CA THR A 36 22.82 21.46 -10.41
C THR A 36 22.52 19.97 -10.62
N LEU A 37 22.98 19.10 -9.71
CA LEU A 37 22.61 17.67 -9.73
C LEU A 37 21.09 17.48 -9.60
N PHE A 38 20.44 18.23 -8.70
CA PHE A 38 18.98 18.23 -8.58
C PHE A 38 18.30 18.65 -9.87
N ASP A 39 18.75 19.75 -10.50
CA ASP A 39 18.20 20.23 -11.76
C ASP A 39 18.32 19.18 -12.87
N LEU A 40 19.52 18.59 -13.05
CA LEU A 40 19.77 17.51 -14.01
C LEU A 40 18.87 16.29 -13.78
N ALA A 41 18.57 15.97 -12.52
CA ALA A 41 17.67 14.86 -12.16
C ALA A 41 16.18 15.20 -12.38
N THR A 42 15.80 16.48 -12.31
CA THR A 42 14.42 16.92 -12.55
C THR A 42 14.10 17.20 -14.01
N GLU A 43 15.11 17.50 -14.83
CA GLU A 43 14.96 17.61 -16.27
C GLU A 43 14.49 16.26 -16.83
N GLN A 44 13.29 16.24 -17.43
CA GLN A 44 12.83 15.04 -18.14
C GLN A 44 13.89 14.69 -19.20
N ALA A 45 14.32 13.43 -19.21
CA ALA A 45 15.21 12.88 -20.22
C ALA A 45 14.53 12.96 -21.61
N SER A 46 14.54 14.16 -22.18
CA SER A 46 14.04 14.46 -23.51
C SER A 46 15.09 13.95 -24.48
N GLY A 47 15.09 12.64 -24.72
CA GLY A 47 15.93 12.00 -25.73
C GLY A 47 17.39 11.71 -25.36
N ASP A 48 17.86 12.10 -24.17
CA ASP A 48 19.23 11.83 -23.74
C ASP A 48 19.31 10.58 -22.85
N ASN A 49 19.79 9.48 -23.40
CA ASN A 49 19.96 8.20 -22.70
C ASN A 49 21.21 8.18 -21.79
N GLN A 50 21.90 9.30 -21.64
CA GLN A 50 23.06 9.36 -20.77
C GLN A 50 22.69 9.21 -19.28
N PRO A 51 23.41 8.36 -18.52
CA PRO A 51 23.22 8.23 -17.08
C PRO A 51 23.42 9.57 -16.35
N LEU A 52 22.62 9.85 -15.32
CA LEU A 52 22.70 11.08 -14.50
C LEU A 52 24.12 11.38 -14.02
N LYS A 53 24.88 10.33 -13.65
CA LYS A 53 26.28 10.44 -13.23
C LYS A 53 27.19 11.03 -14.32
N GLN A 54 26.98 10.64 -15.57
CA GLN A 54 27.77 11.12 -16.70
C GLN A 54 27.47 12.60 -16.98
N ARG A 55 26.18 12.96 -17.09
CA ARG A 55 25.72 14.35 -17.24
C ARG A 55 26.26 15.27 -16.14
N PHE A 56 26.30 14.78 -14.90
CA PHE A 56 26.89 15.52 -13.79
C PHE A 56 28.42 15.69 -13.93
N LYS A 57 29.13 14.63 -14.34
CA LYS A 57 30.59 14.65 -14.51
C LYS A 57 31.06 15.52 -15.66
N GLU A 58 30.26 15.70 -16.71
CA GLU A 58 30.55 16.65 -17.79
C GLU A 58 30.57 18.10 -17.26
N ARG A 59 29.64 18.43 -16.35
CA ARG A 59 29.55 19.78 -15.76
C ARG A 59 30.50 19.99 -14.58
N TYR A 60 30.82 18.93 -13.83
CA TYR A 60 31.75 18.96 -12.70
C TYR A 60 32.74 17.78 -12.72
N PRO A 61 33.79 17.82 -13.56
CA PRO A 61 34.73 16.71 -13.73
C PRO A 61 35.43 16.30 -12.43
N THR A 62 35.82 17.29 -11.63
CA THR A 62 36.61 17.12 -10.40
C THR A 62 35.77 16.81 -9.16
N LYS A 63 34.43 16.98 -9.20
CA LYS A 63 33.56 16.74 -8.04
C LYS A 63 33.11 15.29 -7.96
N SER A 64 33.05 14.74 -6.75
CA SER A 64 32.56 13.37 -6.52
C SER A 64 31.04 13.34 -6.64
N PHE A 65 30.52 12.56 -7.59
CA PHE A 65 29.08 12.38 -7.78
C PHE A 65 28.42 11.76 -6.55
N GLU A 66 29.08 10.80 -5.92
CA GLU A 66 28.61 10.11 -4.72
C GLU A 66 28.50 11.09 -3.54
N ASN A 67 29.51 11.92 -3.30
CA ASN A 67 29.48 12.90 -2.20
C ASN A 67 28.43 13.99 -2.45
N THR A 68 28.34 14.48 -3.69
CA THR A 68 27.32 15.48 -4.07
C THR A 68 25.91 14.89 -3.95
N SER A 69 25.70 13.62 -4.31
CA SER A 69 24.42 12.91 -4.13
C SER A 69 24.05 12.73 -2.66
N ASN A 70 25.00 12.34 -1.81
CA ASN A 70 24.79 12.23 -0.36
C ASN A 70 24.39 13.57 0.27
N TYR A 71 25.08 14.64 -0.13
CA TYR A 71 24.79 15.98 0.35
C TYR A 71 23.42 16.47 -0.16
N LEU A 72 23.12 16.27 -1.44
CA LEU A 72 21.81 16.59 -2.00
C LEU A 72 20.69 15.87 -1.25
N TYR A 73 20.84 14.55 -1.02
CA TYR A 73 19.87 13.77 -0.27
C TYR A 73 19.61 14.37 1.11
N LYS A 74 20.67 14.66 1.87
CA LYS A 74 20.56 15.28 3.21
C LYS A 74 19.82 16.60 3.18
N VAL A 75 20.27 17.56 2.34
CA VAL A 75 19.67 18.90 2.27
C VAL A 75 18.21 18.80 1.82
N LEU A 76 17.91 17.93 0.86
CA LEU A 76 16.56 17.71 0.37
C LEU A 76 15.66 17.16 1.50
N THR A 77 16.11 16.14 2.24
CA THR A 77 15.33 15.59 3.35
C THR A 77 15.10 16.63 4.46
N ASP A 78 16.09 17.46 4.79
CA ASP A 78 15.95 18.50 5.81
C ASP A 78 14.87 19.53 5.41
N VAL A 79 14.87 19.95 4.14
CA VAL A 79 13.85 20.87 3.61
C VAL A 79 12.47 20.21 3.62
N LEU A 80 12.35 18.94 3.23
CA LEU A 80 11.06 18.24 3.23
C LEU A 80 10.50 18.06 4.64
N VAL A 81 11.34 17.76 5.63
CA VAL A 81 10.94 17.73 7.05
C VAL A 81 10.39 19.09 7.47
N GLN A 82 11.06 20.19 7.09
CA GLN A 82 10.59 21.54 7.40
C GLN A 82 9.22 21.85 6.75
N ILE A 83 9.00 21.42 5.52
CA ILE A 83 7.70 21.54 4.84
C ILE A 83 6.63 20.73 5.59
N ARG A 84 6.95 19.49 6.02
CA ARG A 84 6.01 18.62 6.74
C ARG A 84 5.61 19.17 8.11
N ILE A 85 6.51 19.84 8.81
CA ILE A 85 6.19 20.53 10.08
C ILE A 85 5.05 21.54 9.89
N GLU A 86 4.93 22.20 8.75
CA GLU A 86 3.85 23.17 8.52
C GLU A 86 2.52 22.49 8.15
N GLN A 87 2.55 21.26 7.66
CA GLN A 87 1.40 20.57 7.06
C GLN A 87 0.83 19.46 7.94
N ASP A 88 1.66 18.84 8.76
CA ASP A 88 1.36 17.59 9.45
C ASP A 88 1.55 17.75 10.97
N THR A 89 0.52 17.39 11.70
CA THR A 89 0.43 17.54 13.15
C THR A 89 1.38 16.61 13.90
N TRP A 90 1.71 15.43 13.37
CA TRP A 90 2.70 14.53 13.94
C TRP A 90 4.08 15.18 13.94
N TYR A 91 4.46 15.83 12.83
CA TYR A 91 5.73 16.56 12.74
C TYR A 91 5.75 17.78 13.67
N GLN A 92 4.63 18.49 13.81
CA GLN A 92 4.51 19.62 14.76
C GLN A 92 4.70 19.19 16.22
N GLN A 93 4.11 18.06 16.62
CA GLN A 93 4.24 17.51 17.97
C GLN A 93 5.71 17.22 18.30
N HIS A 94 6.41 16.53 17.39
CA HIS A 94 7.83 16.22 17.54
C HIS A 94 8.69 17.49 17.57
N GLN A 95 8.42 18.47 16.69
CA GLN A 95 9.16 19.72 16.67
C GLN A 95 9.01 20.48 18.01
N SER A 96 7.80 20.54 18.56
CA SER A 96 7.59 21.19 19.86
C SER A 96 8.29 20.45 21.01
N LEU A 97 8.31 19.12 21.02
CA LEU A 97 9.11 18.34 21.98
C LEU A 97 10.61 18.61 21.86
N MET A 98 11.14 18.66 20.63
CA MET A 98 12.55 18.99 20.38
C MET A 98 12.90 20.40 20.85
N LYS A 99 12.05 21.39 20.55
CA LYS A 99 12.21 22.77 21.02
C LYS A 99 12.17 22.86 22.54
N ALA A 100 11.25 22.15 23.19
CA ALA A 100 11.18 22.08 24.64
C ALA A 100 12.49 21.55 25.24
N ARG A 101 13.02 20.45 24.70
CA ARG A 101 14.29 19.86 25.11
C ARG A 101 15.44 20.83 24.98
N LEU A 102 15.58 21.45 23.81
CA LEU A 102 16.59 22.47 23.57
C LEU A 102 16.48 23.64 24.56
N CYS A 103 15.28 24.12 24.86
CA CYS A 103 15.09 25.20 25.82
C CYS A 103 15.49 24.80 27.24
N PHE A 104 15.22 23.56 27.70
CA PHE A 104 15.73 23.11 29.00
C PHE A 104 17.25 22.99 29.01
N GLU A 105 17.86 22.43 27.96
CA GLU A 105 19.34 22.34 27.80
C GLU A 105 20.02 23.72 27.85
N ARG A 106 19.31 24.78 27.48
CA ARG A 106 19.78 26.16 27.49
C ARG A 106 19.27 26.97 28.69
N SER A 107 18.70 26.31 29.71
CA SER A 107 18.19 26.95 30.93
C SER A 107 17.12 28.03 30.67
N ILE A 108 16.23 27.81 29.69
CA ILE A 108 15.10 28.69 29.35
C ILE A 108 13.76 27.97 29.67
N PRO A 109 13.46 27.72 30.96
CA PRO A 109 12.39 26.81 31.37
C PRO A 109 10.99 27.27 30.98
N ASP A 110 10.72 28.58 30.94
CA ASP A 110 9.39 29.08 30.60
C ASP A 110 9.06 28.90 29.12
N ARG A 111 10.06 29.03 28.24
CA ARG A 111 9.90 28.70 26.81
C ARG A 111 9.71 27.21 26.62
N ALA A 112 10.48 26.40 27.36
CA ALA A 112 10.36 24.95 27.33
C ALA A 112 8.95 24.48 27.74
N ARG A 113 8.41 25.02 28.84
CA ARG A 113 7.05 24.73 29.33
C ARG A 113 5.97 25.08 28.29
N LYS A 114 6.09 26.23 27.62
CA LYS A 114 5.16 26.62 26.53
C LYS A 114 5.16 25.61 25.39
N GLU A 115 6.35 25.17 24.97
CA GLU A 115 6.48 24.16 23.91
C GLU A 115 5.97 22.77 24.37
N LEU A 116 6.20 22.37 25.62
CA LEU A 116 5.61 21.14 26.18
C LEU A 116 4.08 21.19 26.22
N GLN A 117 3.50 22.30 26.65
CA GLN A 117 2.04 22.49 26.66
C GLN A 117 1.46 22.41 25.25
N LYS A 118 2.14 23.02 24.27
CA LYS A 118 1.77 22.94 22.86
C LYS A 118 1.84 21.50 22.35
N ALA A 119 2.95 20.79 22.58
CA ALA A 119 3.11 19.39 22.20
C ALA A 119 2.02 18.50 22.83
N PHE A 120 1.77 18.68 24.14
CA PHE A 120 0.74 17.95 24.86
C PHE A 120 -0.66 18.19 24.30
N LYS A 121 -1.01 19.45 24.01
CA LYS A 121 -2.32 19.82 23.46
C LYS A 121 -2.54 19.23 22.06
N LEU A 122 -1.54 19.35 21.18
CA LEU A 122 -1.59 18.75 19.84
C LEU A 122 -1.71 17.22 19.92
N ALA A 123 -0.88 16.59 20.75
CA ALA A 123 -0.90 15.13 20.92
C ALA A 123 -2.23 14.62 21.49
N SER A 124 -2.79 15.31 22.49
CA SER A 124 -4.09 14.93 23.08
C SER A 124 -5.23 15.11 22.08
N GLY A 125 -5.22 16.20 21.30
CA GLY A 125 -6.22 16.46 20.26
C GLY A 125 -6.22 15.37 19.18
N ASN A 126 -5.05 14.84 18.84
CA ASN A 126 -4.90 13.77 17.86
C ASN A 126 -4.89 12.36 18.46
N GLN A 127 -5.17 12.22 19.76
CA GLN A 127 -5.10 10.94 20.48
C GLN A 127 -3.74 10.22 20.38
N ASN A 128 -2.65 10.97 20.17
CA ASN A 128 -1.29 10.45 20.21
C ASN A 128 -0.81 10.33 21.66
N HIS A 129 -1.26 9.27 22.34
CA HIS A 129 -1.00 9.04 23.77
C HIS A 129 0.48 8.91 24.09
N ALA A 130 1.28 8.36 23.16
CA ALA A 130 2.72 8.25 23.32
C ALA A 130 3.39 9.64 23.39
N MET A 131 3.04 10.55 22.49
CA MET A 131 3.56 11.93 22.50
C MET A 131 3.06 12.73 23.70
N ALA A 132 1.77 12.60 24.05
CA ALA A 132 1.21 13.24 25.23
C ALA A 132 1.93 12.77 26.50
N TYR A 133 2.22 11.46 26.61
CA TYR A 133 2.98 10.91 27.73
C TYR A 133 4.41 11.44 27.76
N GLN A 134 5.12 11.48 26.64
CA GLN A 134 6.48 12.02 26.59
C GLN A 134 6.54 13.48 27.05
N ALA A 135 5.59 14.32 26.59
CA ALA A 135 5.50 15.71 27.04
C ALA A 135 5.25 15.81 28.55
N ALA A 136 4.31 15.03 29.09
CA ALA A 136 4.01 15.01 30.53
C ALA A 136 5.19 14.49 31.36
N ARG A 137 5.89 13.45 30.87
CA ARG A 137 7.05 12.88 31.56
C ARG A 137 8.22 13.86 31.59
N MET A 138 8.44 14.56 30.49
CA MET A 138 9.46 15.60 30.37
C MET A 138 9.17 16.78 31.30
N GLU A 139 7.91 17.20 31.43
CA GLU A 139 7.49 18.22 32.39
C GLU A 139 7.81 17.80 33.83
N LEU A 140 7.46 16.57 34.22
CA LEU A 140 7.72 16.05 35.56
C LEU A 140 9.21 15.96 35.88
N THR A 141 10.04 15.54 34.90
CA THR A 141 11.50 15.52 35.05
C THR A 141 12.04 16.94 35.25
N ALA A 142 11.63 17.89 34.41
CA ALA A 142 12.04 19.28 34.55
C ALA A 142 11.62 19.90 35.90
N LEU A 143 10.44 19.55 36.42
CA LEU A 143 10.01 19.98 37.75
C LEU A 143 10.92 19.42 38.85
N THR A 144 11.34 18.16 38.72
CA THR A 144 12.26 17.53 39.68
C THR A 144 13.61 18.23 39.66
N ASP A 145 14.17 18.46 38.47
CA ASP A 145 15.49 19.11 38.30
C ASP A 145 15.51 20.55 38.84
N MET A 146 14.37 21.24 38.82
CA MET A 146 14.23 22.61 39.33
C MET A 146 13.84 22.69 40.81
N GLY A 147 13.63 21.56 41.50
CA GLY A 147 13.18 21.53 42.89
C GLY A 147 11.71 21.93 43.10
N PHE A 148 10.84 21.61 42.13
CA PHE A 148 9.39 21.81 42.18
C PHE A 148 8.92 23.26 42.44
N PRO A 149 9.41 24.26 41.69
CA PRO A 149 9.09 25.65 41.96
C PRO A 149 7.59 25.93 41.74
N GLY A 150 6.90 26.39 42.79
CA GLY A 150 5.49 26.80 42.71
C GLY A 150 4.51 25.66 42.43
N VAL A 151 4.89 24.41 42.69
CA VAL A 151 4.02 23.23 42.50
C VAL A 151 3.69 22.60 43.85
N THR A 152 2.40 22.41 44.13
CA THR A 152 1.95 21.71 45.33
C THR A 152 2.05 20.20 45.17
N GLU A 153 2.08 19.45 46.28
CA GLU A 153 2.07 17.99 46.24
C GLU A 153 0.85 17.44 45.48
N GLN A 154 -0.34 18.00 45.70
CA GLN A 154 -1.55 17.60 44.97
C GLN A 154 -1.39 17.82 43.46
N GLN A 155 -0.87 18.98 43.03
CA GLN A 155 -0.63 19.25 41.60
C GLN A 155 0.41 18.29 41.00
N LEU A 156 1.41 17.90 41.77
CA LEU A 156 2.39 16.90 41.34
C LEU A 156 1.73 15.53 41.16
N VAL A 157 0.92 15.09 42.13
CA VAL A 157 0.15 13.84 42.07
C VAL A 157 -0.78 13.85 40.86
N ASP A 158 -1.50 14.95 40.60
CA ASP A 158 -2.41 15.07 39.45
C ASP A 158 -1.65 14.90 38.12
N LYS A 159 -0.47 15.51 37.98
CA LYS A 159 0.40 15.34 36.80
C LYS A 159 0.88 13.89 36.65
N GLN A 160 1.27 13.23 37.74
CA GLN A 160 1.68 11.84 37.73
C GLN A 160 0.53 10.91 37.35
N MET A 161 -0.66 11.13 37.90
CA MET A 161 -1.87 10.37 37.58
C MET A 161 -2.28 10.54 36.12
N LYS A 162 -2.15 11.75 35.57
CA LYS A 162 -2.36 12.00 34.14
C LYS A 162 -1.37 11.22 33.27
N ALA A 163 -0.09 11.21 33.62
CA ALA A 163 0.91 10.43 32.90
C ALA A 163 0.63 8.91 32.98
N LYS A 164 0.23 8.41 34.16
CA LYS A 164 -0.18 7.02 34.37
C LYS A 164 -1.40 6.65 33.52
N HIS A 165 -2.39 7.52 33.44
CA HIS A 165 -3.57 7.30 32.61
C HIS A 165 -3.21 7.20 31.11
N LEU A 166 -2.33 8.07 30.60
CA LEU A 166 -1.86 8.00 29.22
C LEU A 166 -1.14 6.68 28.90
N LEU A 167 -0.36 6.14 29.83
CA LEU A 167 0.25 4.81 29.68
C LEU A 167 -0.80 3.70 29.63
N GLN A 168 -1.88 3.80 30.42
CA GLN A 168 -2.98 2.84 30.35
C GLN A 168 -3.68 2.89 28.99
N LEU A 169 -3.94 4.08 28.44
CA LEU A 169 -4.52 4.22 27.11
C LEU A 169 -3.60 3.67 26.02
N LEU A 170 -2.30 3.94 26.10
CA LEU A 170 -1.31 3.40 25.17
C LEU A 170 -1.27 1.87 25.21
N ARG A 171 -1.36 1.27 26.41
CA ARG A 171 -1.43 -0.18 26.57
C ARG A 171 -2.68 -0.76 25.91
N GLN A 172 -3.85 -0.15 26.13
CA GLN A 172 -5.10 -0.58 25.50
C GLN A 172 -5.02 -0.51 23.97
N LEU A 173 -4.48 0.59 23.44
CA LEU A 173 -4.26 0.74 22.00
C LEU A 173 -3.32 -0.34 21.44
N HIS A 174 -2.23 -0.62 22.15
CA HIS A 174 -1.31 -1.70 21.78
C HIS A 174 -1.98 -3.08 21.78
N GLU A 175 -2.85 -3.36 22.75
CA GLU A 175 -3.63 -4.62 22.79
C GLU A 175 -4.50 -4.77 21.52
N HIS A 176 -5.12 -3.69 21.02
CA HIS A 176 -5.87 -3.72 19.75
C HIS A 176 -4.97 -3.92 18.52
N PHE A 177 -3.82 -3.24 18.46
CA PHE A 177 -2.84 -3.46 17.38
C PHE A 177 -2.40 -4.91 17.32
N ALA A 178 -2.01 -5.49 18.47
CA ALA A 178 -1.54 -6.86 18.55
C ALA A 178 -2.58 -7.87 18.05
N LEU A 179 -3.86 -7.68 18.38
CA LEU A 179 -4.93 -8.53 17.88
C LEU A 179 -5.11 -8.42 16.36
N TYR A 180 -5.14 -7.19 15.84
CA TYR A 180 -5.30 -6.95 14.41
C TYR A 180 -4.12 -7.49 13.59
N GLU A 181 -2.89 -7.23 14.03
CA GLU A 181 -1.67 -7.72 13.38
C GLU A 181 -1.61 -9.26 13.38
N LEU A 182 -1.95 -9.88 14.51
CA LEU A 182 -1.96 -11.33 14.63
C LEU A 182 -3.01 -11.95 13.71
N LEU A 183 -4.22 -11.37 13.63
CA LEU A 183 -5.26 -11.78 12.69
C LEU A 183 -4.78 -11.63 11.24
N SER A 184 -4.25 -10.45 10.87
CA SER A 184 -3.77 -10.17 9.51
C SER A 184 -2.64 -11.12 9.09
N HIS A 185 -1.68 -11.39 9.97
CA HIS A 185 -0.60 -12.35 9.72
C HIS A 185 -1.16 -13.77 9.48
N ARG A 186 -2.04 -14.22 10.38
CA ARG A 186 -2.72 -15.52 10.33
C ARG A 186 -3.44 -15.75 9.00
N LEU A 187 -4.15 -14.72 8.52
CA LEU A 187 -4.90 -14.73 7.28
C LEU A 187 -4.00 -14.70 6.04
N THR A 188 -2.98 -13.83 6.04
CA THR A 188 -2.07 -13.67 4.92
C THR A 188 -1.23 -14.91 4.66
N LYS A 189 -0.75 -15.57 5.72
CA LYS A 189 0.06 -16.80 5.61
C LYS A 189 -0.76 -18.05 5.29
N GLY A 190 -2.09 -17.94 5.23
CA GLY A 190 -2.96 -19.06 4.91
C GLY A 190 -2.77 -20.21 5.90
N ALA A 191 -2.52 -19.91 7.18
CA ALA A 191 -2.45 -20.89 8.26
C ALA A 191 -3.84 -21.45 8.58
N PHE A 192 -4.56 -21.91 7.55
CA PHE A 192 -5.64 -22.86 7.70
C PHE A 192 -4.97 -24.20 7.96
N ASN A 193 -4.79 -24.51 9.24
CA ASN A 193 -4.28 -25.81 9.66
C ASN A 193 -5.14 -26.93 9.06
N VAL A 194 -4.43 -27.91 8.52
CA VAL A 194 -4.90 -29.05 7.74
C VAL A 194 -5.75 -30.05 8.56
N ASP A 195 -5.94 -29.82 9.86
CA ASP A 195 -6.40 -30.86 10.80
C ASP A 195 -7.66 -30.51 11.61
N GLY A 196 -8.62 -29.77 11.04
CA GLY A 196 -9.95 -29.60 11.67
C GLY A 196 -9.98 -28.77 12.98
N LYS A 197 -8.87 -28.14 13.40
CA LYS A 197 -8.81 -27.22 14.55
C LYS A 197 -9.17 -25.77 14.17
N GLN A 198 -10.15 -25.59 13.30
CA GLN A 198 -10.56 -24.28 12.79
C GLN A 198 -11.17 -23.40 13.91
N ASP A 199 -11.89 -24.03 14.83
CA ASP A 199 -12.64 -23.33 15.89
C ASP A 199 -11.74 -22.69 16.94
N LYS A 200 -10.65 -23.34 17.38
CA LYS A 200 -9.76 -22.74 18.41
C LYS A 200 -8.92 -21.56 17.91
N TRP A 201 -8.76 -21.41 16.59
CA TRP A 201 -7.84 -20.47 15.93
C TRP A 201 -8.42 -19.09 15.67
N VAL A 202 -9.75 -18.94 15.63
CA VAL A 202 -10.40 -17.62 15.58
C VAL A 202 -11.04 -17.28 16.92
N ASN A 203 -11.52 -18.29 17.66
CA ASN A 203 -12.25 -18.07 18.91
C ASN A 203 -11.35 -17.44 19.99
N ASP A 204 -10.04 -17.72 20.02
CA ASP A 204 -9.10 -17.06 20.93
C ASP A 204 -9.02 -15.55 20.69
N LEU A 205 -8.93 -15.14 19.42
CA LEU A 205 -8.88 -13.73 19.03
C LEU A 205 -10.20 -13.02 19.26
N VAL A 206 -11.33 -13.67 18.96
CA VAL A 206 -12.67 -13.10 19.19
C VAL A 206 -12.93 -12.91 20.68
N LEU A 207 -12.59 -13.90 21.51
CA LEU A 207 -12.71 -13.77 22.97
C LEU A 207 -11.82 -12.64 23.50
N SER A 208 -10.59 -12.57 23.01
CA SER A 208 -9.67 -11.49 23.36
C SER A 208 -10.25 -10.13 22.98
N GLU A 209 -10.85 -10.00 21.81
CA GLU A 209 -11.43 -8.73 21.37
C GLU A 209 -12.71 -8.35 22.16
N LEU A 210 -13.59 -9.32 22.45
CA LEU A 210 -14.74 -9.05 23.33
C LEU A 210 -14.30 -8.53 24.70
N SER A 211 -13.18 -9.05 25.23
CA SER A 211 -12.62 -8.60 26.50
C SER A 211 -12.04 -7.19 26.46
N LEU A 212 -11.53 -6.72 25.31
CA LEU A 212 -11.04 -5.35 25.15
C LEU A 212 -12.19 -4.36 24.94
N THR A 213 -13.17 -4.73 24.12
CA THR A 213 -14.32 -3.88 23.77
C THR A 213 -15.19 -3.52 25.00
N THR A 214 -15.16 -4.36 26.04
CA THR A 214 -15.86 -4.14 27.33
C THR A 214 -15.11 -3.20 28.29
N ARG A 215 -13.82 -2.90 28.05
CA ARG A 215 -12.96 -2.11 28.96
C ARG A 215 -12.97 -0.59 28.72
N GLY A 216 -13.92 -0.06 27.93
CA GLY A 216 -14.20 1.38 27.89
C GLY A 216 -13.50 2.20 26.80
N SER A 217 -12.84 1.58 25.81
CA SER A 217 -12.19 2.29 24.67
C SER A 217 -13.18 2.84 23.63
N ARG A 218 -14.48 2.87 23.92
CA ARG A 218 -15.58 3.12 22.96
C ARG A 218 -15.65 4.55 22.42
N HIS A 219 -14.79 5.47 22.81
CA HIS A 219 -14.82 6.86 22.35
C HIS A 219 -13.52 7.32 21.64
N GLN A 220 -12.53 6.43 21.55
CA GLN A 220 -11.27 6.76 20.88
C GLN A 220 -11.30 6.30 19.41
N PHE A 221 -10.78 7.13 18.53
CA PHE A 221 -10.78 6.92 17.10
C PHE A 221 -9.97 5.68 16.71
N GLU A 222 -8.70 5.61 17.14
CA GLU A 222 -7.78 4.57 16.70
C GLU A 222 -8.20 3.15 17.18
N PRO A 223 -8.58 2.94 18.45
CA PRO A 223 -9.11 1.64 18.89
C PRO A 223 -10.38 1.21 18.16
N GLN A 224 -11.32 2.14 17.90
CA GLN A 224 -12.53 1.83 17.12
C GLN A 224 -12.20 1.45 15.68
N LYS A 225 -11.26 2.15 15.05
CA LYS A 225 -10.79 1.83 13.70
C LYS A 225 -10.20 0.42 13.65
N LEU A 226 -9.33 0.07 14.59
CA LEU A 226 -8.74 -1.27 14.70
C LEU A 226 -9.80 -2.35 14.98
N HIS A 227 -10.79 -2.06 15.82
CA HIS A 227 -11.93 -2.95 16.05
C HIS A 227 -12.72 -3.25 14.77
N LEU A 228 -13.07 -2.22 14.00
CA LEU A 228 -13.81 -2.37 12.74
C LEU A 228 -12.95 -3.07 11.68
N LEU A 229 -11.66 -2.77 11.60
CA LEU A 229 -10.72 -3.51 10.75
C LEU A 229 -10.73 -5.00 11.13
N PHE A 230 -10.53 -5.33 12.41
CA PHE A 230 -10.58 -6.71 12.91
C PHE A 230 -11.88 -7.42 12.50
N GLN A 231 -13.04 -6.80 12.75
CA GLN A 231 -14.35 -7.34 12.38
C GLN A 231 -14.48 -7.57 10.87
N SER A 232 -13.99 -6.62 10.07
CA SER A 232 -14.09 -6.70 8.62
C SER A 232 -13.32 -7.90 8.04
N PHE A 233 -12.09 -8.12 8.50
CA PHE A 233 -11.30 -9.29 8.13
C PHE A 233 -11.96 -10.57 8.64
N PHE A 234 -12.42 -10.58 9.89
CA PHE A 234 -13.13 -11.74 10.44
C PHE A 234 -14.33 -12.14 9.56
N PHE A 235 -15.21 -11.20 9.21
CA PHE A 235 -16.41 -11.50 8.42
C PHE A 235 -16.12 -11.91 6.97
N ILE A 236 -15.15 -11.27 6.30
CA ILE A 236 -14.70 -11.70 4.97
C ILE A 236 -14.21 -13.14 5.01
N HIS A 237 -13.46 -13.50 6.05
CA HIS A 237 -12.87 -14.84 6.13
C HIS A 237 -13.83 -15.92 6.62
N THR A 238 -14.83 -15.60 7.44
CA THR A 238 -15.91 -16.54 7.81
C THR A 238 -16.94 -16.71 6.71
N GLY A 239 -16.99 -15.78 5.74
CA GLY A 239 -17.91 -15.83 4.59
C GLY A 239 -19.20 -15.05 4.80
N ASP A 240 -19.34 -14.31 5.89
CA ASP A 240 -20.45 -13.39 6.11
C ASP A 240 -20.19 -12.04 5.43
N TYR A 241 -20.28 -12.05 4.10
CA TYR A 241 -19.97 -10.89 3.28
C TYR A 241 -20.93 -9.71 3.49
N ARG A 242 -22.17 -9.98 3.90
CA ARG A 242 -23.16 -8.93 4.17
C ARG A 242 -22.77 -8.14 5.42
N SER A 243 -22.37 -8.83 6.49
CA SER A 243 -21.84 -8.18 7.68
C SER A 243 -20.54 -7.44 7.37
N ALA A 244 -19.62 -8.05 6.60
CA ALA A 244 -18.38 -7.39 6.18
C ALA A 244 -18.64 -6.05 5.46
N LEU A 245 -19.58 -6.03 4.51
CA LEU A 245 -19.94 -4.81 3.77
C LEU A 245 -20.49 -3.71 4.70
N ARG A 246 -21.32 -4.07 5.68
CA ARG A 246 -21.79 -3.10 6.70
C ARG A 246 -20.61 -2.52 7.48
N ILE A 247 -19.71 -3.37 7.95
CA ILE A 247 -18.52 -2.94 8.71
C ILE A 247 -17.58 -2.07 7.85
N PHE A 248 -17.41 -2.36 6.56
CA PHE A 248 -16.64 -1.49 5.66
C PHE A 248 -17.23 -0.08 5.55
N ASN A 249 -18.57 0.02 5.46
CA ASN A 249 -19.26 1.30 5.45
C ASN A 249 -19.11 2.05 6.79
N ASP A 250 -19.23 1.34 7.91
CA ASP A 250 -19.05 1.91 9.24
C ASP A 250 -17.60 2.39 9.46
N LEU A 251 -16.61 1.61 9.01
CA LEU A 251 -15.19 1.98 9.04
C LEU A 251 -14.93 3.23 8.20
N ASN A 252 -15.43 3.28 6.97
CA ASN A 252 -15.28 4.45 6.12
C ASN A 252 -15.92 5.69 6.76
N ARG A 253 -17.14 5.55 7.30
CA ARG A 253 -17.84 6.64 8.00
C ARG A 253 -17.06 7.12 9.22
N LEU A 254 -16.50 6.20 10.01
CA LEU A 254 -15.68 6.54 11.18
C LEU A 254 -14.47 7.38 10.76
N ILE A 255 -13.74 6.96 9.72
CA ILE A 255 -12.56 7.68 9.22
C ILE A 255 -12.96 9.07 8.71
N GLU A 256 -14.01 9.18 7.89
CA GLU A 256 -14.46 10.46 7.32
C GLU A 256 -15.02 11.44 8.35
N THR A 257 -15.72 10.96 9.39
CA THR A 257 -16.23 11.83 10.46
C THR A 257 -15.10 12.39 11.34
N ASN A 258 -13.94 11.74 11.32
CA ASN A 258 -12.76 12.12 12.11
C ASN A 258 -11.61 12.64 11.21
N GLU A 259 -11.92 13.44 10.19
CA GLU A 259 -10.92 14.02 9.27
C GLU A 259 -9.79 14.78 9.98
N SER A 260 -10.06 15.38 11.15
CA SER A 260 -9.04 16.05 11.96
C SER A 260 -7.94 15.10 12.49
N MET A 261 -8.19 13.79 12.50
CA MET A 261 -7.24 12.76 12.94
C MET A 261 -6.34 12.27 11.81
N TRP A 262 -6.55 12.73 10.58
CA TRP A 262 -5.80 12.26 9.44
C TRP A 262 -4.39 12.85 9.42
N ASP A 263 -3.41 12.00 9.11
CA ASP A 263 -2.08 12.45 8.72
C ASP A 263 -2.11 13.18 7.37
N TYR A 264 -1.07 13.97 7.11
CA TYR A 264 -0.93 14.68 5.85
C TYR A 264 0.31 14.20 5.07
N PRO A 265 0.14 13.46 3.96
CA PRO A 265 -1.13 13.00 3.36
C PRO A 265 -1.70 11.73 4.04
N PRO A 266 -3.01 11.42 3.86
CA PRO A 266 -3.70 10.38 4.61
C PRO A 266 -3.46 8.97 4.04
N TYR A 267 -2.22 8.46 4.16
CA TYR A 267 -1.85 7.12 3.69
C TYR A 267 -2.67 6.02 4.35
N ASP A 268 -2.97 6.15 5.64
CA ASP A 268 -3.75 5.17 6.38
C ASP A 268 -5.17 5.03 5.81
N TYR A 269 -5.84 6.13 5.49
CA TYR A 269 -7.16 6.09 4.87
C TYR A 269 -7.12 5.47 3.47
N LEU A 270 -6.12 5.83 2.65
CA LEU A 270 -5.93 5.21 1.34
C LEU A 270 -5.69 3.70 1.46
N SER A 271 -4.91 3.26 2.46
CA SER A 271 -4.66 1.84 2.73
C SER A 271 -5.92 1.11 3.20
N ALA A 272 -6.76 1.74 4.01
CA ALA A 272 -8.05 1.18 4.42
C ALA A 272 -8.98 0.98 3.21
N LEU A 273 -9.10 1.98 2.33
CA LEU A 273 -9.87 1.88 1.10
C LEU A 273 -9.32 0.79 0.16
N ASP A 274 -7.99 0.70 0.02
CA ASP A 274 -7.35 -0.34 -0.78
C ASP A 274 -7.66 -1.75 -0.24
N GLY A 275 -7.60 -1.94 1.09
CA GLY A 275 -7.94 -3.21 1.74
C GLY A 275 -9.41 -3.60 1.58
N ILE A 276 -10.33 -2.63 1.67
CA ILE A 276 -11.76 -2.86 1.40
C ILE A 276 -11.96 -3.31 -0.05
N LEU A 277 -11.36 -2.58 -1.01
CA LEU A 277 -11.48 -2.86 -2.43
C LEU A 277 -10.85 -4.21 -2.80
N ASP A 278 -9.71 -4.58 -2.22
CA ASP A 278 -9.10 -5.90 -2.42
C ASP A 278 -10.00 -7.03 -1.91
N SER A 279 -10.64 -6.81 -0.75
CA SER A 279 -11.58 -7.76 -0.16
C SER A 279 -12.80 -7.96 -1.05
N LEU A 280 -13.43 -6.87 -1.51
CA LEU A 280 -14.58 -6.89 -2.42
C LEU A 280 -14.24 -7.56 -3.76
N ARG A 281 -13.07 -7.26 -4.32
CA ARG A 281 -12.54 -7.93 -5.52
C ARG A 281 -12.42 -9.44 -5.31
N SER A 282 -11.87 -9.85 -4.16
CA SER A 282 -11.62 -11.27 -3.86
C SER A 282 -12.90 -12.09 -3.75
N ILE A 283 -14.00 -11.49 -3.30
CA ILE A 283 -15.32 -12.14 -3.19
C ILE A 283 -16.21 -11.89 -4.41
N GLY A 284 -15.79 -11.04 -5.35
CA GLY A 284 -16.51 -10.72 -6.59
C GLY A 284 -17.65 -9.71 -6.44
N TYR A 285 -17.66 -8.90 -5.37
CA TYR A 285 -18.70 -7.89 -5.10
C TYR A 285 -18.38 -6.58 -5.82
N TYR A 286 -18.31 -6.63 -7.16
CA TYR A 286 -17.85 -5.50 -7.98
C TYR A 286 -18.78 -4.28 -7.94
N GLN A 287 -20.09 -4.48 -7.80
CA GLN A 287 -21.06 -3.38 -7.74
C GLN A 287 -20.85 -2.50 -6.49
N GLU A 288 -20.52 -3.12 -5.37
CA GLU A 288 -20.30 -2.44 -4.09
C GLU A 288 -18.98 -1.64 -4.06
N MET A 289 -18.08 -1.87 -5.02
CA MET A 289 -16.80 -1.15 -5.10
C MET A 289 -16.96 0.31 -5.48
N VAL A 290 -18.06 0.69 -6.17
CA VAL A 290 -18.27 2.05 -6.71
C VAL A 290 -18.07 3.11 -5.64
N LEU A 291 -18.71 2.94 -4.47
CA LEU A 291 -18.61 3.87 -3.36
C LEU A 291 -17.16 4.12 -2.94
N PHE A 292 -16.39 3.05 -2.74
CA PHE A 292 -15.02 3.15 -2.25
C PHE A 292 -14.05 3.63 -3.34
N ILE A 293 -14.29 3.29 -4.61
CA ILE A 293 -13.55 3.81 -5.77
C ILE A 293 -13.71 5.34 -5.84
N ASP A 294 -14.92 5.85 -5.65
CA ASP A 294 -15.18 7.30 -5.65
C ASP A 294 -14.47 8.01 -4.49
N LYS A 295 -14.37 7.36 -3.33
CA LYS A 295 -13.61 7.87 -2.17
C LYS A 295 -12.11 7.99 -2.49
N VAL A 296 -11.52 6.98 -3.13
CA VAL A 296 -10.13 7.04 -3.61
C VAL A 296 -9.96 8.17 -4.64
N ALA A 297 -10.93 8.33 -5.56
CA ALA A 297 -10.90 9.41 -6.54
C ALA A 297 -10.94 10.81 -5.91
N MET A 298 -11.68 10.98 -4.81
CA MET A 298 -11.68 12.23 -4.04
C MET A 298 -10.32 12.52 -3.40
N LEU A 299 -9.67 11.51 -2.81
CA LEU A 299 -8.33 11.66 -2.24
C LEU A 299 -7.30 12.07 -3.31
N ALA A 300 -7.39 11.50 -4.51
CA ALA A 300 -6.50 11.82 -5.62
C ALA A 300 -6.60 13.29 -6.09
N LYS A 301 -7.75 13.95 -5.92
CA LYS A 301 -7.99 15.33 -6.36
C LYS A 301 -7.50 16.39 -5.38
N ARG A 302 -7.32 16.04 -4.11
CA ARG A 302 -6.88 16.99 -3.07
C ARG A 302 -5.43 17.42 -3.29
N ALA A 303 -5.06 18.58 -2.76
CA ALA A 303 -3.73 19.16 -2.90
C ALA A 303 -2.70 18.45 -1.99
N TYR A 304 -2.43 17.18 -2.24
CA TYR A 304 -1.39 16.37 -1.59
C TYR A 304 -0.07 16.34 -2.40
N PRO A 305 1.04 15.84 -1.80
CA PRO A 305 2.28 15.56 -2.52
C PRO A 305 2.08 14.62 -3.72
N ASP A 306 2.91 14.77 -4.75
CA ASP A 306 2.75 14.06 -6.02
C ASP A 306 2.84 12.54 -5.85
N HIS A 307 3.71 12.04 -4.97
CA HIS A 307 3.75 10.63 -4.64
C HIS A 307 2.40 10.06 -4.16
N PHE A 308 1.75 10.74 -3.20
CA PHE A 308 0.46 10.28 -2.68
C PHE A 308 -0.63 10.36 -3.75
N LYS A 309 -0.65 11.45 -4.52
CA LYS A 309 -1.59 11.61 -5.64
C LYS A 309 -1.42 10.50 -6.68
N SER A 310 -0.18 10.25 -7.12
CA SER A 310 0.12 9.19 -8.08
C SER A 310 -0.31 7.83 -7.56
N LEU A 311 -0.09 7.54 -6.27
CA LEU A 311 -0.57 6.31 -5.65
C LEU A 311 -2.10 6.23 -5.64
N ALA A 312 -2.79 7.28 -5.21
CA ALA A 312 -4.25 7.32 -5.17
C ALA A 312 -4.88 7.19 -6.58
N VAL A 313 -4.34 7.90 -7.57
CA VAL A 313 -4.74 7.79 -8.99
C VAL A 313 -4.55 6.36 -9.49
N LEU A 314 -3.41 5.74 -9.20
CA LEU A 314 -3.12 4.39 -9.64
C LEU A 314 -4.06 3.37 -8.97
N THR A 315 -4.31 3.50 -7.67
CA THR A 315 -5.27 2.66 -6.94
C THR A 315 -6.67 2.81 -7.53
N PHE A 316 -7.11 4.04 -7.81
CA PHE A 316 -8.38 4.31 -8.48
C PHE A 316 -8.46 3.64 -9.85
N GLN A 317 -7.43 3.81 -10.69
CA GLN A 317 -7.39 3.23 -12.03
C GLN A 317 -7.42 1.69 -12.01
N VAL A 318 -6.65 1.07 -11.10
CA VAL A 318 -6.62 -0.39 -10.92
C VAL A 318 -8.01 -0.93 -10.60
N TYR A 319 -8.67 -0.36 -9.59
CA TYR A 319 -9.97 -0.89 -9.16
C TYR A 319 -11.10 -0.55 -10.12
N LYS A 320 -11.03 0.58 -10.83
CA LYS A 320 -11.99 0.89 -11.88
C LYS A 320 -11.91 -0.09 -13.05
N LEU A 321 -10.69 -0.44 -13.49
CA LEU A 321 -10.50 -1.49 -14.49
C LEU A 321 -10.95 -2.86 -13.98
N ASN A 322 -10.57 -3.22 -12.76
CA ASN A 322 -10.98 -4.48 -12.14
C ASN A 322 -12.51 -4.61 -12.05
N MET A 323 -13.21 -3.54 -11.65
CA MET A 323 -14.67 -3.49 -11.59
C MET A 323 -15.30 -3.71 -12.96
N HIS A 324 -14.86 -2.99 -14.01
CA HIS A 324 -15.41 -3.16 -15.36
C HIS A 324 -15.18 -4.58 -15.89
N LEU A 325 -13.99 -5.15 -15.66
CA LEU A 325 -13.67 -6.54 -16.01
C LEU A 325 -14.56 -7.54 -15.25
N GLY A 326 -14.74 -7.33 -13.94
CA GLY A 326 -15.56 -8.18 -13.08
C GLY A 326 -17.05 -8.17 -13.43
N LEU A 327 -17.56 -7.03 -13.91
CA LEU A 327 -18.93 -6.86 -14.42
C LEU A 327 -19.10 -7.31 -15.88
N GLY A 328 -18.03 -7.80 -16.54
CA GLY A 328 -18.07 -8.19 -17.95
C GLY A 328 -18.22 -7.03 -18.95
N SER A 329 -18.07 -5.78 -18.49
CA SER A 329 -18.18 -4.58 -19.32
C SER A 329 -16.84 -4.28 -20.02
N TYR A 330 -16.43 -5.14 -20.95
CA TYR A 330 -15.08 -5.09 -21.54
C TYR A 330 -14.85 -3.89 -22.45
N ASP A 331 -15.87 -3.46 -23.20
CA ASP A 331 -15.74 -2.32 -24.12
C ASP A 331 -15.56 -1.00 -23.37
N THR A 332 -16.28 -0.81 -22.27
CA THR A 332 -16.09 0.36 -21.40
C THR A 332 -14.71 0.35 -20.74
N ALA A 333 -14.17 -0.82 -20.38
CA ALA A 333 -12.79 -0.93 -19.92
C ALA A 333 -11.78 -0.49 -21.00
N VAL A 334 -11.97 -0.90 -22.26
CA VAL A 334 -11.11 -0.45 -23.37
C VAL A 334 -11.19 1.06 -23.57
N GLN A 335 -12.41 1.62 -23.60
CA GLN A 335 -12.64 3.06 -23.73
C GLN A 335 -11.96 3.83 -22.60
N TRP A 336 -12.08 3.33 -21.36
CA TRP A 336 -11.43 3.91 -20.19
C TRP A 336 -9.89 3.93 -20.30
N ILE A 337 -9.28 2.83 -20.79
CA ILE A 337 -7.83 2.79 -21.03
C ILE A 337 -7.44 3.82 -22.08
N THR A 338 -8.20 3.91 -23.18
CA THR A 338 -7.87 4.84 -24.27
C THR A 338 -7.98 6.31 -23.86
N ALA A 339 -8.98 6.67 -23.05
CA ALA A 339 -9.16 8.03 -22.54
C ALA A 339 -8.03 8.45 -21.59
N ASN A 340 -7.52 7.53 -20.77
CA ASN A 340 -6.51 7.82 -19.74
C ASN A 340 -5.07 7.56 -20.20
N ASN A 341 -4.83 7.36 -21.50
CA ASN A 341 -3.48 7.11 -22.03
C ASN A 341 -2.47 8.23 -21.73
N GLY A 342 -2.94 9.49 -21.60
CA GLY A 342 -2.10 10.65 -21.28
C GLY A 342 -1.59 10.68 -19.82
N GLU A 343 -2.32 10.08 -18.88
CA GLU A 343 -1.93 10.05 -17.45
C GLU A 343 -0.79 9.06 -17.16
N ARG A 344 -0.43 8.19 -18.13
CA ARG A 344 0.63 7.18 -17.98
C ARG A 344 2.00 7.78 -17.64
N HIS A 345 2.29 9.01 -18.06
CA HIS A 345 3.57 9.66 -17.78
C HIS A 345 3.72 10.06 -16.30
N GLN A 346 2.62 10.40 -15.62
CA GLN A 346 2.63 10.73 -14.18
C GLN A 346 2.83 9.49 -13.30
N LEU A 347 2.45 8.30 -13.81
CA LEU A 347 2.60 7.04 -13.10
C LEU A 347 4.06 6.56 -13.04
N SER A 348 4.96 7.05 -13.89
CA SER A 348 6.38 6.61 -13.96
C SER A 348 7.18 6.92 -12.70
N ILE A 349 6.70 7.84 -11.86
CA ILE A 349 7.32 8.26 -10.60
C ILE A 349 7.47 7.09 -9.61
N MET A 350 6.64 6.06 -9.73
CA MET A 350 6.54 4.95 -8.76
C MET A 350 7.12 3.61 -9.25
N ASN A 351 8.08 3.63 -10.19
CA ASN A 351 8.72 2.42 -10.72
C ASN A 351 9.02 1.42 -9.59
N SER A 352 8.48 0.20 -9.71
CA SER A 352 8.57 -0.92 -8.75
C SER A 352 7.52 -0.99 -7.63
N HIS A 353 6.37 -0.30 -7.74
CA HIS A 353 5.26 -0.46 -6.79
C HIS A 353 4.27 -1.54 -7.24
N GLU A 354 3.74 -2.34 -6.31
CA GLU A 354 2.79 -3.44 -6.57
C GLU A 354 1.59 -2.97 -7.41
N LYS A 355 1.04 -1.78 -7.10
CA LYS A 355 -0.10 -1.22 -7.84
C LYS A 355 0.20 -0.93 -9.31
N GLN A 356 1.45 -0.65 -9.69
CA GLN A 356 1.80 -0.47 -11.10
C GLN A 356 1.74 -1.80 -11.85
N LEU A 357 2.18 -2.88 -11.19
CA LEU A 357 2.07 -4.23 -11.72
C LEU A 357 0.60 -4.63 -11.83
N GLU A 358 -0.24 -4.30 -10.84
CA GLU A 358 -1.69 -4.51 -10.91
C GLU A 358 -2.32 -3.76 -12.09
N TYR A 359 -1.96 -2.50 -12.30
CA TYR A 359 -2.47 -1.74 -13.43
C TYR A 359 -2.05 -2.35 -14.77
N ALA A 360 -0.76 -2.64 -14.95
CA ALA A 360 -0.27 -3.28 -16.16
C ALA A 360 -0.91 -4.66 -16.41
N TYR A 361 -1.18 -5.41 -15.34
CA TYR A 361 -1.90 -6.67 -15.40
C TYR A 361 -3.33 -6.48 -15.89
N PHE A 362 -4.12 -5.59 -15.27
CA PHE A 362 -5.52 -5.38 -15.67
C PHE A 362 -5.63 -4.74 -17.05
N GLU A 363 -4.72 -3.84 -17.42
CA GLU A 363 -4.62 -3.30 -18.78
C GLU A 363 -4.38 -4.43 -19.80
N GLY A 364 -3.41 -5.32 -19.51
CA GLY A 364 -3.13 -6.50 -20.34
C GLY A 364 -4.32 -7.47 -20.40
N LEU A 365 -5.02 -7.68 -19.28
CA LEU A 365 -6.19 -8.53 -19.18
C LEU A 365 -7.35 -7.99 -20.00
N THR A 366 -7.63 -6.68 -19.97
CA THR A 366 -8.64 -6.04 -20.81
C THR A 366 -8.39 -6.28 -22.30
N TYR A 367 -7.14 -6.13 -22.75
CA TYR A 367 -6.81 -6.43 -24.14
C TYR A 367 -6.83 -7.92 -24.46
N PHE A 368 -6.51 -8.78 -23.50
CA PHE A 368 -6.60 -10.24 -23.66
C PHE A 368 -8.05 -10.69 -23.86
N VAL A 369 -8.98 -10.26 -22.99
CA VAL A 369 -10.40 -10.68 -23.08
C VAL A 369 -11.10 -10.11 -24.32
N THR A 370 -10.67 -8.95 -24.81
CA THR A 370 -11.15 -8.35 -26.07
C THR A 370 -10.39 -8.82 -27.31
N LYS A 371 -9.50 -9.83 -27.17
CA LYS A 371 -8.72 -10.45 -28.26
C LYS A 371 -7.77 -9.48 -28.99
N GLN A 372 -7.38 -8.37 -28.38
CA GLN A 372 -6.39 -7.42 -28.90
C GLN A 372 -4.95 -7.86 -28.56
N TRP A 373 -4.52 -8.98 -29.16
CA TRP A 373 -3.29 -9.70 -28.77
C TRP A 373 -2.01 -8.86 -28.77
N HIS A 374 -1.79 -8.02 -29.78
CA HIS A 374 -0.60 -7.17 -29.85
C HIS A 374 -0.52 -6.17 -28.69
N LYS A 375 -1.65 -5.57 -28.30
CA LYS A 375 -1.71 -4.65 -27.16
C LYS A 375 -1.53 -5.39 -25.84
N ALA A 376 -2.20 -6.53 -25.68
CA ALA A 376 -2.02 -7.40 -24.51
C ALA A 376 -0.56 -7.80 -24.32
N ASN A 377 0.12 -8.24 -25.39
CA ASN A 377 1.53 -8.59 -25.38
C ASN A 377 2.42 -7.42 -24.95
N ARG A 378 2.17 -6.20 -25.47
CA ARG A 378 2.94 -5.00 -25.09
C ARG A 378 2.80 -4.69 -23.60
N CYS A 379 1.59 -4.75 -23.06
CA CYS A 379 1.33 -4.49 -21.63
C CYS A 379 1.98 -5.55 -20.74
N LEU A 380 1.82 -6.84 -21.07
CA LEU A 380 2.39 -7.92 -20.29
C LEU A 380 3.91 -7.95 -20.36
N ARG A 381 4.53 -7.61 -21.50
CA ARG A 381 6.00 -7.50 -21.58
C ARG A 381 6.55 -6.43 -20.65
N ARG A 382 5.85 -5.29 -20.48
CA ARG A 382 6.23 -4.26 -19.50
C ARG A 382 6.21 -4.79 -18.07
N LEU A 383 5.22 -5.62 -17.73
CA LEU A 383 5.14 -6.28 -16.42
C LEU A 383 6.31 -7.25 -16.21
N LEU A 384 6.75 -7.93 -17.27
CA LEU A 384 7.80 -8.95 -17.23
C LEU A 384 9.24 -8.42 -17.33
N THR A 385 9.43 -7.17 -17.73
CA THR A 385 10.76 -6.54 -17.83
C THR A 385 11.38 -6.18 -16.47
N ASN A 386 10.62 -6.19 -15.39
CA ASN A 386 11.11 -5.81 -14.06
C ASN A 386 11.72 -7.00 -13.27
N ASP A 387 12.59 -6.65 -12.32
CA ASP A 387 13.55 -7.52 -11.60
C ASP A 387 12.90 -8.72 -10.87
N ARG A 388 13.74 -9.71 -10.49
CA ARG A 388 13.35 -10.91 -9.71
C ARG A 388 12.61 -10.59 -8.41
N GLN A 389 12.74 -9.36 -7.89
CA GLN A 389 12.07 -8.88 -6.68
C GLN A 389 10.54 -8.84 -6.81
N ASP A 390 10.02 -8.73 -8.03
CA ASP A 390 8.57 -8.67 -8.27
C ASP A 390 7.89 -10.03 -8.10
N ALA A 391 8.65 -11.14 -8.09
CA ALA A 391 8.12 -12.49 -7.91
C ALA A 391 7.41 -12.71 -6.58
N ARG A 392 7.63 -11.83 -5.58
CA ARG A 392 6.92 -11.86 -4.29
C ARG A 392 5.46 -11.43 -4.40
N PHE A 393 5.10 -10.64 -5.41
CA PHE A 393 3.77 -10.09 -5.55
C PHE A 393 2.83 -11.08 -6.27
N PRO A 394 1.63 -11.37 -5.71
CA PRO A 394 0.67 -12.26 -6.35
C PRO A 394 0.30 -11.84 -7.77
N VAL A 395 0.23 -10.54 -8.05
CA VAL A 395 -0.10 -10.02 -9.39
C VAL A 395 0.97 -10.32 -10.43
N TYR A 396 2.25 -10.38 -10.05
CA TYR A 396 3.31 -10.78 -10.98
C TYR A 396 3.14 -12.24 -11.40
N ARG A 397 2.79 -13.10 -10.45
CA ARG A 397 2.46 -14.51 -10.70
C ARG A 397 1.24 -14.65 -11.61
N ALA A 398 0.19 -13.86 -11.36
CA ALA A 398 -0.98 -13.78 -12.24
C ALA A 398 -0.60 -13.31 -13.66
N GLY A 399 0.22 -12.26 -13.79
CA GLY A 399 0.67 -11.72 -15.08
C GLY A 399 1.50 -12.72 -15.89
N ARG A 400 2.38 -13.47 -15.24
CA ARG A 400 3.13 -14.57 -15.86
C ARG A 400 2.20 -15.66 -16.39
N LEU A 401 1.15 -16.05 -15.65
CA LEU A 401 0.16 -17.01 -16.14
C LEU A 401 -0.64 -16.46 -17.32
N LEU A 402 -1.11 -15.21 -17.23
CA LEU A 402 -1.84 -14.57 -18.31
C LEU A 402 -1.00 -14.47 -19.58
N TYR A 403 0.31 -14.24 -19.44
CA TYR A 403 1.25 -14.27 -20.57
C TYR A 403 1.39 -15.67 -21.19
N VAL A 404 1.41 -16.74 -20.37
CA VAL A 404 1.34 -18.12 -20.86
C VAL A 404 0.03 -18.36 -21.62
N LEU A 405 -1.11 -17.92 -21.09
CA LEU A 405 -2.39 -18.03 -21.78
C LEU A 405 -2.39 -17.30 -23.12
N LEU A 406 -1.87 -16.06 -23.16
CA LEU A 406 -1.76 -15.27 -24.38
C LEU A 406 -0.99 -16.01 -25.47
N ARG A 407 0.15 -16.61 -25.14
CA ARG A 407 0.97 -17.39 -26.09
C ARG A 407 0.23 -18.61 -26.62
N TYR A 408 -0.53 -19.29 -25.77
CA TYR A 408 -1.38 -20.40 -26.19
C TYR A 408 -2.54 -19.95 -27.08
N GLU A 409 -3.11 -18.75 -26.85
CA GLU A 409 -4.14 -18.22 -27.75
C GLU A 409 -3.60 -17.89 -29.14
N GLN A 410 -2.33 -17.51 -29.24
CA GLN A 410 -1.65 -17.21 -30.50
C GLN A 410 -1.06 -18.45 -31.22
N ASP A 411 -1.26 -19.67 -30.69
CA ASP A 411 -0.71 -20.93 -31.22
C ASP A 411 0.83 -20.97 -31.28
N GLU A 412 1.50 -20.19 -30.42
CA GLU A 412 2.97 -20.13 -30.31
C GLU A 412 3.52 -21.29 -29.44
N MET A 413 3.22 -22.53 -29.82
CA MET A 413 3.46 -23.73 -28.98
C MET A 413 4.95 -23.96 -28.65
N ALA A 414 5.87 -23.65 -29.58
CA ALA A 414 7.31 -23.81 -29.37
C ALA A 414 7.85 -22.95 -28.20
N TYR A 415 7.22 -21.80 -27.94
CA TYR A 415 7.61 -20.89 -26.87
C TYR A 415 7.00 -21.28 -25.51
N LEU A 416 5.85 -21.95 -25.50
CA LEU A 416 5.11 -22.29 -24.28
C LEU A 416 5.87 -23.23 -23.34
N GLU A 417 6.53 -24.26 -23.88
CA GLU A 417 7.27 -25.20 -23.03
C GLU A 417 8.41 -24.53 -22.27
N TYR A 418 9.12 -23.61 -22.93
CA TYR A 418 10.15 -22.80 -22.29
C TYR A 418 9.53 -21.89 -21.22
N GLU A 419 8.43 -21.20 -21.54
CA GLU A 419 7.78 -20.27 -20.64
C GLU A 419 7.21 -20.96 -19.38
N ILE A 420 6.58 -22.13 -19.53
CA ILE A 420 6.06 -22.95 -18.42
C ILE A 420 7.21 -23.47 -17.54
N ARG A 421 8.33 -23.90 -18.13
CA ARG A 421 9.53 -24.29 -17.35
C ARG A 421 10.13 -23.11 -16.59
N SER A 422 10.22 -21.95 -17.24
CA SER A 422 10.65 -20.70 -16.60
C SER A 422 9.74 -20.34 -15.42
N TYR A 423 8.42 -20.43 -15.62
CA TYR A 423 7.41 -20.19 -14.60
C TYR A 423 7.58 -21.11 -13.38
N LYS A 424 7.63 -22.42 -13.62
CA LYS A 424 7.79 -23.43 -12.55
C LYS A 424 9.07 -23.21 -11.74
N ARG A 425 10.17 -22.82 -12.39
CA ARG A 425 11.44 -22.51 -11.71
C ARG A 425 11.34 -21.25 -10.85
N ALA A 426 10.68 -20.20 -11.35
CA ALA A 426 10.54 -18.94 -10.62
C ALA A 426 9.73 -19.11 -9.33
N PHE A 427 8.59 -19.80 -9.39
CA PHE A 427 7.68 -19.91 -8.25
C PHE A 427 7.88 -21.17 -7.40
N GLY A 428 8.58 -22.19 -7.91
CA GLY A 428 8.88 -23.41 -7.15
C GLY A 428 9.70 -23.16 -5.88
N LYS A 429 10.50 -22.09 -5.85
CA LYS A 429 11.27 -21.65 -4.67
C LYS A 429 10.45 -20.82 -3.67
N LEU A 430 9.29 -20.32 -4.06
CA LEU A 430 8.44 -19.39 -3.29
C LEU A 430 7.24 -20.09 -2.61
N GLY A 431 7.10 -21.40 -2.78
CA GLY A 431 6.08 -22.20 -2.13
C GLY A 431 5.44 -23.23 -3.06
N LYS A 432 4.42 -23.95 -2.55
CA LYS A 432 3.68 -24.95 -3.34
C LYS A 432 2.87 -24.27 -4.44
N ALA A 433 2.91 -24.84 -5.64
CA ALA A 433 2.04 -24.47 -6.76
C ALA A 433 0.56 -24.61 -6.39
N TYR A 434 -0.24 -23.63 -6.82
CA TYR A 434 -1.70 -23.64 -6.75
C TYR A 434 -2.25 -24.74 -7.68
N LYS A 435 -3.42 -25.27 -7.35
CA LYS A 435 -4.09 -26.29 -8.14
C LYS A 435 -4.51 -25.76 -9.51
N VAL A 436 -4.97 -24.51 -9.58
CA VAL A 436 -5.35 -23.88 -10.86
C VAL A 436 -4.18 -23.78 -11.84
N GLU A 437 -2.96 -23.53 -11.37
CA GLU A 437 -1.77 -23.49 -12.23
C GLU A 437 -1.48 -24.85 -12.86
N LYS A 438 -1.53 -25.90 -12.05
CA LYS A 438 -1.35 -27.28 -12.53
C LYS A 438 -2.41 -27.64 -13.56
N LEU A 439 -3.65 -27.22 -13.32
CA LEU A 439 -4.76 -27.43 -14.24
C LEU A 439 -4.50 -26.73 -15.57
N ILE A 440 -4.10 -25.45 -15.56
CA ILE A 440 -3.75 -24.68 -16.78
C ILE A 440 -2.64 -25.39 -17.56
N PHE A 441 -1.54 -25.77 -16.90
CA PHE A 441 -0.41 -26.41 -17.59
C PHE A 441 -0.79 -27.78 -18.17
N ASN A 442 -1.64 -28.54 -17.48
CA ASN A 442 -2.17 -29.80 -18.00
C ASN A 442 -3.08 -29.57 -19.20
N THR A 443 -3.95 -28.56 -19.17
CA THR A 443 -4.81 -28.20 -20.30
C THR A 443 -3.98 -27.79 -21.53
N ILE A 444 -2.94 -26.98 -21.35
CA ILE A 444 -2.03 -26.59 -22.46
C ILE A 444 -1.32 -27.82 -23.04
N SER A 445 -0.84 -28.73 -22.18
CA SER A 445 -0.15 -29.96 -22.60
C SER A 445 -1.07 -30.93 -23.37
N MET A 446 -2.35 -31.04 -22.96
CA MET A 446 -3.32 -31.87 -23.67
C MET A 446 -3.76 -31.28 -25.02
N ASP A 447 -3.57 -29.97 -25.19
CA ASP A 447 -3.95 -29.16 -26.35
C ASP A 447 -5.36 -29.48 -26.90
N PRO A 448 -6.43 -29.08 -26.20
CA PRO A 448 -7.79 -29.28 -26.68
C PRO A 448 -8.08 -28.66 -28.05
N LYS A 449 -7.30 -27.66 -28.53
CA LYS A 449 -7.51 -27.05 -29.86
C LYS A 449 -7.29 -28.05 -31.00
N ARG A 450 -6.43 -29.05 -30.77
CA ARG A 450 -6.09 -30.10 -31.75
C ARG A 450 -6.88 -31.40 -31.55
N ARG A 451 -7.89 -31.41 -30.68
CA ARG A 451 -8.69 -32.59 -30.32
C ARG A 451 -10.13 -32.46 -30.80
N GLY A 452 -10.74 -33.60 -31.15
CA GLY A 452 -12.14 -33.66 -31.58
C GLY A 452 -13.17 -33.44 -30.47
N ASN A 453 -14.38 -33.03 -30.84
CA ASN A 453 -15.46 -32.68 -29.91
C ASN A 453 -15.88 -33.82 -28.97
N ALA A 454 -15.86 -35.07 -29.44
CA ALA A 454 -16.18 -36.24 -28.61
C ALA A 454 -15.18 -36.40 -27.44
N TRP A 455 -13.89 -36.17 -27.69
CA TRP A 455 -12.86 -36.21 -26.66
C TRP A 455 -13.00 -35.06 -25.67
N LYS A 456 -13.33 -33.86 -26.16
CA LYS A 456 -13.58 -32.69 -25.30
C LYS A 456 -14.77 -32.95 -24.38
N ALA A 457 -15.88 -33.46 -24.91
CA ALA A 457 -17.10 -33.75 -24.14
C ALA A 457 -16.86 -34.79 -23.03
N SER A 458 -16.12 -35.86 -23.32
CA SER A 458 -15.80 -36.89 -22.31
C SER A 458 -14.86 -36.35 -21.22
N THR A 459 -13.88 -35.53 -21.60
CA THR A 459 -12.90 -34.95 -20.68
C THR A 459 -13.48 -33.81 -19.83
N ARG A 460 -14.46 -33.07 -20.36
CA ARG A 460 -15.09 -31.91 -19.70
C ARG A 460 -15.65 -32.25 -18.32
N LYS A 461 -16.25 -33.43 -18.13
CA LYS A 461 -16.80 -33.86 -16.83
C LYS A 461 -15.72 -33.92 -15.75
N LYS A 462 -14.53 -34.47 -16.08
CA LYS A 462 -13.39 -34.55 -15.17
C LYS A 462 -12.83 -33.17 -14.84
N ILE A 463 -12.71 -32.31 -15.84
CA ILE A 463 -12.20 -30.93 -15.66
C ILE A 463 -13.18 -30.09 -14.82
N ALA A 464 -14.48 -30.23 -15.04
CA ALA A 464 -15.50 -29.55 -14.25
C ALA A 464 -15.46 -29.92 -12.77
N ALA A 465 -15.25 -31.21 -12.45
CA ALA A 465 -15.05 -31.65 -11.07
C ALA A 465 -13.80 -31.02 -10.44
N GLN A 466 -12.67 -31.00 -11.15
CA GLN A 466 -11.43 -30.35 -10.68
C GLN A 466 -11.62 -28.85 -10.44
N VAL A 467 -12.34 -28.16 -11.33
CA VAL A 467 -12.67 -26.74 -11.16
C VAL A 467 -13.54 -26.51 -9.93
N HIS A 468 -14.53 -27.37 -9.68
CA HIS A 468 -15.37 -27.28 -8.48
C HIS A 468 -14.55 -27.42 -7.19
N ASP A 469 -13.59 -28.35 -7.16
CA ASP A 469 -12.69 -28.54 -6.02
C ASP A 469 -11.77 -27.32 -5.81
N ILE A 470 -11.22 -26.76 -6.89
CA ILE A 470 -10.37 -25.55 -6.85
C ILE A 470 -11.16 -24.37 -6.23
N ARG A 471 -12.42 -24.19 -6.62
CA ARG A 471 -13.26 -23.08 -6.12
C ARG A 471 -13.55 -23.15 -4.63
N LYS A 472 -13.54 -24.35 -4.03
CA LYS A 472 -13.74 -24.53 -2.59
C LYS A 472 -12.51 -24.16 -1.76
N GLU A 473 -11.33 -24.16 -2.36
CA GLU A 473 -10.09 -23.90 -1.65
C GLU A 473 -9.79 -22.40 -1.55
N LYS A 474 -9.90 -21.84 -0.33
CA LYS A 474 -9.63 -20.42 -0.06
C LYS A 474 -8.24 -19.97 -0.52
N LYS A 475 -7.24 -20.86 -0.47
CA LYS A 475 -5.89 -20.55 -0.93
C LYS A 475 -5.86 -20.16 -2.42
N GLU A 476 -6.71 -20.76 -3.25
CA GLU A 476 -6.75 -20.50 -4.69
C GLU A 476 -7.30 -19.08 -5.00
N LEU A 477 -8.06 -18.47 -4.07
CA LEU A 477 -8.57 -17.11 -4.22
C LEU A 477 -7.47 -16.06 -4.41
N GLN A 478 -6.27 -16.29 -3.84
CA GLN A 478 -5.12 -15.39 -4.01
C GLN A 478 -4.76 -15.16 -5.48
N LEU A 479 -5.01 -16.15 -6.34
CA LEU A 479 -4.75 -16.08 -7.77
C LEU A 479 -6.04 -15.86 -8.57
N LEU A 480 -7.15 -16.47 -8.15
CA LEU A 480 -8.45 -16.36 -8.83
C LEU A 480 -9.09 -14.97 -8.70
N LYS A 481 -8.69 -14.14 -7.73
CA LYS A 481 -9.15 -12.74 -7.60
C LYS A 481 -8.74 -11.84 -8.77
N PHE A 482 -7.70 -12.24 -9.52
CA PHE A 482 -7.19 -11.48 -10.66
C PHE A 482 -7.91 -11.84 -11.96
N PHE A 483 -8.10 -13.14 -12.21
CA PHE A 483 -8.81 -13.65 -13.38
C PHE A 483 -9.37 -15.03 -13.09
N ARG A 484 -10.53 -15.34 -13.67
CA ARG A 484 -11.16 -16.66 -13.60
C ARG A 484 -10.48 -17.64 -14.55
N TYR A 485 -9.23 -17.99 -14.24
CA TYR A 485 -8.44 -18.96 -14.99
C TYR A 485 -9.15 -20.32 -15.10
N ASP A 486 -9.94 -20.67 -14.08
CA ASP A 486 -10.78 -21.85 -14.05
C ASP A 486 -11.86 -21.83 -15.16
N ASN A 487 -12.48 -20.67 -15.41
CA ASN A 487 -13.42 -20.51 -16.52
C ASN A 487 -12.71 -20.58 -17.88
N TRP A 488 -11.51 -19.99 -17.98
CA TRP A 488 -10.70 -20.10 -19.20
C TRP A 488 -10.37 -21.56 -19.52
N VAL A 489 -10.04 -22.38 -18.52
CA VAL A 489 -9.80 -23.82 -18.72
C VAL A 489 -11.06 -24.49 -19.26
N LEU A 490 -12.22 -24.25 -18.64
CA LEU A 490 -13.48 -24.88 -19.06
C LEU A 490 -13.85 -24.57 -20.51
N SER A 491 -13.64 -23.33 -20.95
CA SER A 491 -13.96 -22.91 -22.33
C SER A 491 -13.09 -23.59 -23.40
N LYS A 492 -11.99 -24.28 -23.04
CA LYS A 492 -11.19 -25.07 -23.99
C LYS A 492 -11.77 -26.45 -24.26
N TYR A 493 -12.70 -26.92 -23.43
CA TYR A 493 -13.39 -28.20 -23.57
C TYR A 493 -14.85 -28.03 -24.03
N GLU A 494 -15.21 -26.81 -24.43
CA GLU A 494 -16.39 -26.50 -25.25
C GLU A 494 -16.04 -26.71 -26.73
#